data_AF-A0A090T2W3-F1
#
_entry.id   AF-A0A090T2W3-F1
#
_cell.length_a   1.000
_cell.length_b   1.000
_cell.length_c   1.000
_cell.angle_alpha   90.00
_cell.angle_beta   90.00
_cell.angle_gamma   90.00
#
_symmetry.space_group_name_H-M   'P 1'
#
loop_
_entity.id
_entity.type
_entity.pdbx_description
1 polymer ?
#
loop_
_entity_poly.entity_id
_entity_poly.type
_entity_poly.pdbx_seq_one_letter_code
_entity_poly.pdbx_strand_id
1 'polypeptide(L)'
;MRVSFSSVFSALPVQRRWSAIFLSLFLVCFSGTLFAESESAQTASPAANKAEAALKRVNGEIRDLSEQLKVTTGDQKDAIQFRLFNKNNELREVIGNAIDAASLPKEMLIEQVRVQQQYTVGAKEYLEKKIDAVSEEFNGAKEENKLSILNSYSELQDYLNSAYDSSWQNLEWLDKLDVRDEEAEAEFKLLIGNKLRLTSASIEYFGQQARRSARK
;
A
#
# COMPACT_ATOMS: atom_id res chain seq x y z
N MET A 1 -26.44 -61.45 16.44
CA MET A 1 -26.47 -60.83 17.78
C MET A 1 -26.96 -59.41 17.62
N ARG A 2 -28.20 -59.13 18.07
CA ARG A 2 -28.79 -57.79 18.14
C ARG A 2 -28.19 -57.05 19.34
N VAL A 3 -27.96 -55.74 19.24
CA VAL A 3 -28.68 -54.68 20.00
C VAL A 3 -28.43 -53.34 19.29
N SER A 4 -29.54 -52.72 18.89
CA SER A 4 -29.69 -51.30 18.57
C SER A 4 -30.02 -50.56 19.88
N PHE A 5 -29.61 -49.30 20.08
CA PHE A 5 -30.56 -48.21 20.37
C PHE A 5 -29.90 -46.83 20.38
N SER A 6 -30.71 -45.89 19.92
CA SER A 6 -30.54 -44.49 19.58
C SER A 6 -30.71 -43.51 20.75
N SER A 7 -30.10 -42.32 20.65
CA SER A 7 -30.72 -40.98 20.85
C SER A 7 -29.62 -39.91 20.75
N VAL A 8 -29.56 -39.09 19.70
CA VAL A 8 -30.28 -37.81 19.54
C VAL A 8 -30.02 -36.84 20.70
N PHE A 9 -29.10 -35.90 20.47
CA PHE A 9 -29.33 -34.49 20.82
C PHE A 9 -28.62 -33.60 19.79
N SER A 10 -29.46 -32.87 19.06
CA SER A 10 -29.17 -31.72 18.23
C SER A 10 -28.78 -30.50 19.08
N ALA A 11 -27.81 -29.70 18.62
CA ALA A 11 -27.93 -28.22 18.54
C ALA A 11 -26.65 -27.57 17.99
N LEU A 12 -26.73 -27.16 16.72
CA LEU A 12 -26.23 -25.94 16.06
C LEU A 12 -24.73 -25.50 16.11
N PRO A 13 -24.27 -24.87 15.02
CA PRO A 13 -22.87 -24.52 14.78
C PRO A 13 -22.48 -23.20 15.47
N VAL A 14 -21.29 -23.17 16.08
CA VAL A 14 -20.65 -21.93 16.55
C VAL A 14 -20.15 -21.16 15.33
N GLN A 15 -21.02 -20.30 14.81
CA GLN A 15 -20.66 -19.22 13.92
C GLN A 15 -19.87 -18.14 14.68
N ARG A 16 -18.74 -17.76 14.06
CA ARG A 16 -18.36 -16.36 13.82
C ARG A 16 -17.72 -15.60 15.00
N ARG A 17 -16.71 -14.79 14.60
CA ARG A 17 -16.18 -13.58 15.26
C ARG A 17 -14.88 -13.70 16.08
N TRP A 18 -13.77 -14.07 15.45
CA TRP A 18 -12.44 -13.61 15.92
C TRP A 18 -11.56 -13.30 14.70
N SER A 19 -11.91 -12.21 13.99
CA SER A 19 -11.05 -11.56 13.01
C SER A 19 -11.10 -10.06 13.29
N ALA A 20 -10.51 -9.68 14.42
CA ALA A 20 -10.20 -8.30 14.75
C ALA A 20 -9.20 -8.38 15.91
N ILE A 21 -7.98 -7.93 15.64
CA ILE A 21 -6.89 -7.51 16.53
C ILE A 21 -5.58 -7.98 15.86
N PHE A 22 -4.59 -7.06 15.88
CA PHE A 22 -3.28 -7.07 15.22
C PHE A 22 -3.33 -6.57 13.76
N LEU A 23 -2.79 -5.39 13.41
CA LEU A 23 -1.61 -4.71 13.95
C LEU A 23 -1.85 -3.20 14.09
N SER A 24 -2.42 -2.83 15.23
CA SER A 24 -2.27 -1.50 15.84
C SER A 24 -0.85 -1.44 16.43
N LEU A 25 0.12 -0.91 15.70
CA LEU A 25 1.44 -0.61 16.25
C LEU A 25 1.93 0.72 15.71
N PHE A 26 1.32 1.81 16.18
CA PHE A 26 1.86 3.15 16.00
C PHE A 26 1.48 4.03 17.20
N LEU A 27 1.77 3.56 18.41
CA LEU A 27 1.87 4.41 19.59
C LEU A 27 2.50 3.65 20.76
N VAL A 28 3.81 3.78 20.97
CA VAL A 28 4.47 4.01 22.27
C VAL A 28 5.89 4.54 21.95
N CYS A 29 6.36 5.48 22.76
CA CYS A 29 7.66 6.20 22.71
C CYS A 29 7.67 7.54 21.95
N PHE A 30 6.86 8.50 22.41
CA PHE A 30 7.33 9.90 22.47
C PHE A 30 6.96 10.48 23.84
N SER A 31 7.64 9.98 24.88
CA SER A 31 7.67 10.59 26.20
C SER A 31 8.99 11.36 26.31
N GLY A 32 8.89 12.61 26.76
CA GLY A 32 9.85 13.66 26.51
C GLY A 32 11.28 13.38 26.97
N THR A 33 12.22 13.66 26.07
CA THR A 33 13.55 14.13 26.43
C THR A 33 13.57 15.64 26.20
N LEU A 34 13.50 16.39 27.30
CA LEU A 34 14.00 17.76 27.36
C LEU A 34 15.49 17.69 27.02
N PHE A 35 15.85 17.95 25.77
CA PHE A 35 17.23 18.29 25.44
C PHE A 35 17.40 19.79 25.64
N ALA A 36 18.23 20.10 26.63
CA ALA A 36 18.78 21.42 26.85
C ALA A 36 19.46 21.90 25.56
N GLU A 37 19.19 23.16 25.24
CA GLU A 37 19.68 23.86 24.06
C GLU A 37 21.22 23.93 24.06
N SER A 38 21.84 23.15 23.18
CA SER A 38 23.19 23.42 22.70
C SER A 38 23.07 24.10 21.35
N GLU A 39 23.31 25.40 21.37
CA GLU A 39 23.34 26.32 20.25
C GLU A 39 24.38 25.86 19.20
N SER A 40 23.94 25.13 18.18
CA SER A 40 24.57 25.14 16.86
C SER A 40 23.55 25.67 15.87
N ALA A 41 23.48 26.99 15.77
CA ALA A 41 22.69 27.68 14.76
C ALA A 41 23.28 27.40 13.37
N GLN A 42 22.95 26.25 12.80
CA GLN A 42 22.86 26.09 11.36
C GLN A 42 21.65 26.93 10.93
N THR A 43 21.91 28.13 10.45
CA THR A 43 20.89 28.96 9.80
C THR A 43 20.36 28.19 8.60
N ALA A 44 19.22 27.51 8.79
CA ALA A 44 18.55 26.77 7.74
C ALA A 44 18.26 27.72 6.57
N SER A 45 18.76 27.37 5.39
CA SER A 45 18.53 28.12 4.16
C SER A 45 17.02 28.32 3.94
N PRO A 46 16.57 29.44 3.34
CA PRO A 46 15.16 29.62 2.98
C PRO A 46 14.56 28.45 2.19
N ALA A 47 15.38 27.70 1.44
CA ALA A 47 14.98 26.49 0.75
C ALA A 47 14.67 25.32 1.71
N ALA A 48 15.51 25.12 2.73
CA ALA A 48 15.31 24.10 3.76
C ALA A 48 14.03 24.34 4.56
N ASN A 49 13.78 25.59 4.97
CA ASN A 49 12.57 25.96 5.70
C ASN A 49 11.29 25.70 4.88
N LYS A 50 11.32 25.96 3.57
CA LYS A 50 10.19 25.67 2.68
C LYS A 50 9.95 24.18 2.51
N ALA A 51 11.01 23.40 2.31
CA ALA A 51 10.92 21.95 2.18
C ALA A 51 10.37 21.31 3.46
N GLU A 52 10.84 21.74 4.64
CA GLU A 52 10.39 21.22 5.92
C GLU A 52 8.93 21.57 6.20
N ALA A 53 8.50 22.80 5.87
CA ALA A 53 7.11 23.22 6.00
C ALA A 53 6.17 22.42 5.08
N ALA A 54 6.58 22.18 3.83
CA ALA A 54 5.83 21.36 2.88
C ALA A 54 5.70 19.92 3.40
N LEU A 55 6.81 19.32 3.87
CA LEU A 55 6.85 17.98 4.41
C LEU A 55 5.89 17.83 5.61
N LYS A 56 5.97 18.74 6.58
CA LYS A 56 5.10 18.74 7.77
C LYS A 56 3.62 18.88 7.40
N ARG A 57 3.29 19.77 6.45
CA ARG A 57 1.92 19.98 5.99
C ARG A 57 1.34 18.69 5.39
N VAL A 58 2.03 18.10 4.41
CA VAL A 58 1.50 16.92 3.71
C VAL A 58 1.41 15.72 4.65
N ASN A 59 2.39 15.51 5.52
CA ASN A 59 2.32 14.47 6.55
C ASN A 59 1.13 14.66 7.51
N GLY A 60 0.85 15.91 7.92
CA GLY A 60 -0.32 16.24 8.72
C GLY A 60 -1.63 15.86 8.03
N GLU A 61 -1.79 16.24 6.76
CA GLU A 61 -2.97 15.92 5.95
C GLU A 61 -3.15 14.40 5.77
N ILE A 62 -2.07 13.65 5.51
CA ILE A 62 -2.11 12.18 5.40
C ILE A 62 -2.56 11.55 6.72
N ARG A 63 -2.02 12.03 7.85
CA ARG A 63 -2.39 11.53 9.17
C ARG A 63 -3.87 11.79 9.48
N ASP A 64 -4.36 12.99 9.17
CA ASP A 64 -5.75 13.36 9.41
C ASP A 64 -6.72 12.54 8.53
N LEU A 65 -6.36 12.28 7.27
CA LEU A 65 -7.11 11.37 6.38
C LEU A 65 -7.06 9.92 6.87
N SER A 66 -5.91 9.47 7.37
CA SER A 66 -5.74 8.12 7.91
C SER A 66 -6.59 7.89 9.16
N GLU A 67 -6.76 8.93 9.99
CA GLU A 67 -7.66 8.86 11.15
C GLU A 67 -9.12 8.78 10.73
N GLN A 68 -9.54 9.59 9.75
CA GLN A 68 -10.90 9.52 9.19
C GLN A 68 -11.20 8.13 8.61
N LEU A 69 -10.23 7.55 7.89
CA LEU A 69 -10.38 6.24 7.26
C LEU A 69 -10.75 5.12 8.25
N LYS A 70 -10.30 5.21 9.52
CA LYS A 70 -10.58 4.19 10.56
C LYS A 70 -12.07 4.08 10.89
N VAL A 71 -12.81 5.18 10.74
CA VAL A 71 -14.23 5.26 11.13
C VAL A 71 -15.18 5.31 9.93
N THR A 72 -14.65 5.43 8.71
CA THR A 72 -15.45 5.54 7.48
C THR A 72 -15.63 4.18 6.78
N THR A 73 -16.82 3.97 6.21
CA THR A 73 -17.19 2.75 5.47
C THR A 73 -17.84 3.09 4.11
N GLY A 74 -17.95 2.11 3.22
CA GLY A 74 -18.60 2.28 1.91
C GLY A 74 -17.89 3.28 0.99
N ASP A 75 -18.63 3.96 0.12
CA ASP A 75 -18.09 4.88 -0.90
C ASP A 75 -17.24 6.01 -0.32
N GLN A 76 -17.58 6.49 0.88
CA GLN A 76 -16.79 7.51 1.56
C GLN A 76 -15.39 6.98 1.93
N LYS A 77 -15.28 5.68 2.26
CA LYS A 77 -14.00 5.04 2.55
C LYS A 77 -13.14 5.01 1.29
N ASP A 78 -13.73 4.63 0.17
CA ASP A 78 -13.02 4.57 -1.11
C ASP A 78 -12.58 5.98 -1.58
N ALA A 79 -13.39 7.01 -1.36
CA ALA A 79 -13.01 8.40 -1.63
C ALA A 79 -11.86 8.89 -0.73
N ILE A 80 -11.83 8.52 0.55
CA ILE A 80 -10.71 8.85 1.46
C ILE A 80 -9.44 8.12 1.00
N GLN A 81 -9.54 6.86 0.58
CA GLN A 81 -8.41 6.10 0.05
C GLN A 81 -7.81 6.77 -1.19
N PHE A 82 -8.65 7.22 -2.12
CA PHE A 82 -8.18 7.97 -3.29
C PHE A 82 -7.46 9.27 -2.91
N ARG A 83 -7.98 10.01 -1.91
CA ARG A 83 -7.30 11.21 -1.39
C ARG A 83 -5.96 10.88 -0.75
N LEU A 84 -5.88 9.80 0.02
CA LEU A 84 -4.63 9.32 0.63
C LEU A 84 -3.59 8.96 -0.44
N PHE A 85 -4.01 8.34 -1.54
CA PHE A 85 -3.13 8.04 -2.67
C PHE A 85 -2.53 9.31 -3.26
N ASN A 86 -3.37 10.29 -3.59
CA ASN A 86 -2.91 11.58 -4.15
C ASN A 86 -1.99 12.32 -3.18
N LYS A 87 -2.30 12.31 -1.88
CA LYS A 87 -1.46 12.96 -0.86
C LYS A 87 -0.13 12.27 -0.66
N ASN A 88 -0.08 10.94 -0.81
CA ASN A 88 1.20 10.24 -0.83
C ASN A 88 2.03 10.60 -2.05
N ASN A 89 1.44 10.75 -3.24
CA ASN A 89 2.19 11.22 -4.41
C ASN A 89 2.77 12.61 -4.19
N GLU A 90 1.99 13.53 -3.61
CA GLU A 90 2.48 14.86 -3.21
C GLU A 90 3.63 14.77 -2.18
N LEU A 91 3.52 13.90 -1.18
CA LEU A 91 4.58 13.68 -0.19
C LEU A 91 5.85 13.16 -0.84
N ARG A 92 5.72 12.22 -1.78
CA ARG A 92 6.83 11.64 -2.53
C ARG A 92 7.55 12.67 -3.38
N GLU A 93 6.83 13.59 -4.02
CA GLU A 93 7.43 14.71 -4.74
C GLU A 93 8.23 15.61 -3.78
N VAL A 94 7.69 15.92 -2.59
CA VAL A 94 8.40 16.71 -1.58
C VAL A 94 9.69 16.01 -1.12
N ILE A 95 9.63 14.70 -0.84
CA ILE A 95 10.78 13.89 -0.42
C ILE A 95 11.83 13.83 -1.53
N GLY A 96 11.44 13.50 -2.76
CA GLY A 96 12.34 13.40 -3.90
C GLY A 96 13.07 14.71 -4.18
N ASN A 97 12.33 15.82 -4.22
CA ASN A 97 12.91 17.15 -4.38
C ASN A 97 13.88 17.49 -3.24
N ALA A 98 13.56 17.09 -2.01
CA ALA A 98 14.41 17.37 -0.86
C ALA A 98 15.71 16.56 -0.86
N ILE A 99 15.65 15.29 -1.31
CA ILE A 99 16.82 14.43 -1.52
C ILE A 99 17.71 15.02 -2.63
N ASP A 100 17.15 15.30 -3.80
CA ASP A 100 17.93 15.78 -4.95
C ASP A 100 18.58 17.15 -4.68
N ALA A 101 17.91 18.03 -3.93
CA ALA A 101 18.44 19.34 -3.56
C ALA A 101 19.29 19.34 -2.28
N ALA A 102 19.45 18.20 -1.59
CA ALA A 102 20.04 18.10 -0.25
C ALA A 102 19.51 19.18 0.72
N SER A 103 18.21 19.49 0.62
CA SER A 103 17.61 20.66 1.28
C SER A 103 17.13 20.37 2.70
N LEU A 104 17.15 19.10 3.13
CA LEU A 104 16.75 18.66 4.47
C LEU A 104 17.84 17.77 5.09
N PRO A 105 17.90 17.67 6.43
CA PRO A 105 18.81 16.74 7.10
C PRO A 105 18.64 15.31 6.60
N LYS A 106 19.76 14.66 6.33
CA LYS A 106 19.83 13.30 5.78
C LYS A 106 19.04 12.28 6.61
N GLU A 107 19.19 12.29 7.92
CA GLU A 107 18.47 11.37 8.82
C GLU A 107 16.94 11.54 8.75
N MET A 108 16.47 12.79 8.62
CA MET A 108 15.05 13.05 8.47
C MET A 108 14.54 12.50 7.13
N LEU A 109 15.32 12.62 6.05
CA LEU A 109 14.96 12.04 4.76
C LEU A 109 14.93 10.51 4.82
N ILE A 110 15.89 9.87 5.49
CA ILE A 110 15.90 8.41 5.71
C ILE A 110 14.63 7.96 6.43
N GLU A 111 14.22 8.66 7.49
CA GLU A 111 12.98 8.35 8.20
C GLU A 111 11.75 8.47 7.30
N GLN A 112 11.66 9.54 6.50
CA GLN A 112 10.56 9.71 5.55
C GLN A 112 10.51 8.60 4.50
N VAL A 113 11.67 8.18 3.97
CA VAL A 113 11.74 7.08 2.99
C VAL A 113 11.32 5.76 3.63
N ARG A 114 11.68 5.50 4.91
CA ARG A 114 11.22 4.31 5.64
C ARG A 114 9.70 4.31 5.86
N VAL A 115 9.11 5.47 6.17
CA VAL A 115 7.64 5.62 6.22
C VAL A 115 7.04 5.30 4.85
N GLN A 116 7.65 5.77 3.76
CA GLN A 116 7.20 5.44 2.40
C GLN A 116 7.32 3.95 2.07
N GLN A 117 8.33 3.22 2.58
CA GLN A 117 8.41 1.77 2.42
C GLN A 117 7.24 1.06 3.12
N GLN A 118 6.89 1.48 4.34
CA GLN A 118 5.74 0.92 5.05
C GLN A 118 4.42 1.22 4.33
N TYR A 119 4.25 2.45 3.83
CA TYR A 119 3.09 2.83 3.04
C TYR A 119 2.93 1.96 1.80
N THR A 120 3.99 1.76 1.00
CA THR A 120 3.88 0.99 -0.24
C THR A 120 3.56 -0.48 0.02
N VAL A 121 4.04 -1.09 1.12
CA VAL A 121 3.62 -2.43 1.53
C VAL A 121 2.12 -2.49 1.78
N GLY A 122 1.58 -1.59 2.62
CA GLY A 122 0.15 -1.55 2.93
C GLY A 122 -0.72 -1.23 1.71
N ALA A 123 -0.27 -0.33 0.84
CA ALA A 123 -0.96 0.03 -0.40
C ALA A 123 -1.06 -1.17 -1.35
N LYS A 124 0.04 -1.90 -1.57
CA LYS A 124 0.04 -3.11 -2.40
C LYS A 124 -0.93 -4.16 -1.87
N GLU A 125 -0.89 -4.46 -0.57
CA GLU A 125 -1.80 -5.44 0.04
C GLU A 125 -3.28 -5.03 -0.10
N TYR A 126 -3.58 -3.74 0.08
CA TYR A 126 -4.94 -3.23 -0.08
C TYR A 126 -5.43 -3.34 -1.52
N LEU A 127 -4.58 -2.94 -2.48
CA LEU A 127 -4.90 -2.94 -3.90
C LEU A 127 -5.05 -4.36 -4.44
N GLU A 128 -4.18 -5.29 -4.06
CA GLU A 128 -4.28 -6.71 -4.45
C GLU A 128 -5.61 -7.31 -3.96
N LYS A 129 -5.99 -7.08 -2.70
CA LYS A 129 -7.28 -7.54 -2.16
C LYS A 129 -8.48 -6.93 -2.90
N LYS A 130 -8.40 -5.65 -3.27
CA LYS A 130 -9.48 -4.98 -4.03
C LYS A 130 -9.56 -5.49 -5.46
N ILE A 131 -8.43 -5.74 -6.12
CA ILE A 131 -8.35 -6.34 -7.45
C ILE A 131 -8.97 -7.74 -7.45
N ASP A 132 -8.67 -8.56 -6.44
CA ASP A 132 -9.25 -9.89 -6.29
C ASP A 132 -10.78 -9.81 -6.14
N ALA A 133 -11.28 -8.92 -5.27
CA ALA A 133 -12.71 -8.71 -5.07
C ALA A 133 -13.43 -8.23 -6.35
N VAL A 134 -12.83 -7.29 -7.10
CA VAL A 134 -13.37 -6.81 -8.38
C VAL A 134 -13.34 -7.91 -9.45
N SER A 135 -12.33 -8.78 -9.43
CA SER A 135 -12.26 -9.94 -10.34
C SER A 135 -13.37 -10.95 -10.04
N GLU A 136 -13.65 -11.23 -8.77
CA GLU A 136 -14.79 -12.05 -8.36
C GLU A 136 -16.13 -11.44 -8.78
N GLU A 137 -16.30 -10.12 -8.58
CA GLU A 137 -17.49 -9.38 -9.00
C GLU A 137 -17.68 -9.47 -10.53
N PHE A 138 -16.61 -9.28 -11.30
CA PHE A 138 -16.64 -9.38 -12.76
C PHE A 138 -17.14 -10.76 -13.24
N ASN A 139 -16.69 -11.83 -12.60
CA ASN A 139 -17.08 -13.20 -12.97
C ASN A 139 -18.56 -13.48 -12.65
N GLY A 140 -19.12 -12.84 -11.63
CA GLY A 140 -20.52 -12.98 -11.22
C GLY A 140 -21.49 -11.99 -11.88
N ALA A 141 -21.00 -10.94 -12.54
CA ALA A 141 -21.81 -9.86 -13.06
C ALA A 141 -22.54 -10.19 -14.38
N LYS A 142 -23.69 -9.55 -14.58
CA LYS A 142 -24.39 -9.51 -15.87
C LYS A 142 -23.53 -8.78 -16.91
N GLU A 143 -23.69 -9.15 -18.17
CA GLU A 143 -22.90 -8.59 -19.29
C GLU A 143 -22.96 -7.06 -19.36
N GLU A 144 -24.13 -6.46 -19.10
CA GLU A 144 -24.35 -5.00 -19.06
C GLU A 144 -23.51 -4.26 -18.01
N ASN A 145 -23.10 -4.94 -16.93
CA ASN A 145 -22.32 -4.34 -15.84
C ASN A 145 -20.82 -4.59 -15.97
N LYS A 146 -20.40 -5.58 -16.77
CA LYS A 146 -18.99 -5.99 -16.88
C LYS A 146 -18.07 -4.88 -17.35
N LEU A 147 -18.55 -4.00 -18.24
CA LEU A 147 -17.72 -2.89 -18.74
C LEU A 147 -17.34 -1.91 -17.63
N SER A 148 -18.29 -1.56 -16.74
CA SER A 148 -18.00 -0.68 -15.60
C SER A 148 -17.02 -1.33 -14.62
N ILE A 149 -17.18 -2.63 -14.36
CA ILE A 149 -16.31 -3.39 -13.45
C ILE A 149 -14.89 -3.48 -14.03
N LEU A 150 -14.76 -3.67 -15.35
CA LEU A 150 -13.47 -3.70 -16.03
C LEU A 150 -12.71 -2.37 -15.92
N ASN A 151 -13.43 -1.24 -15.98
CA ASN A 151 -12.82 0.07 -15.78
C ASN A 151 -12.23 0.21 -14.37
N SER A 152 -13.00 -0.17 -13.34
CA SER A 152 -12.52 -0.18 -11.95
C SER A 152 -11.32 -1.13 -11.75
N TYR A 153 -11.34 -2.30 -12.40
CA TYR A 153 -10.22 -3.23 -12.38
C TYR A 153 -8.95 -2.60 -12.97
N SER A 154 -9.06 -1.94 -14.13
CA SER A 154 -7.92 -1.29 -14.79
C SER A 154 -7.34 -0.18 -13.91
N GLU A 155 -8.18 0.66 -13.33
CA GLU A 155 -7.75 1.74 -12.45
C GLU A 155 -6.99 1.21 -11.22
N LEU A 156 -7.48 0.13 -10.60
CA LEU A 156 -6.79 -0.51 -9.48
C LEU A 156 -5.44 -1.12 -9.88
N GLN A 157 -5.34 -1.68 -11.08
CA GLN A 157 -4.06 -2.19 -11.62
C GLN A 157 -3.06 -1.05 -11.83
N ASP A 158 -3.50 0.10 -12.34
CA ASP A 158 -2.64 1.27 -12.51
C ASP A 158 -2.11 1.77 -11.16
N TYR A 159 -2.96 1.84 -10.13
CA TYR A 159 -2.51 2.17 -8.78
C TYR A 159 -1.54 1.13 -8.20
N LEU A 160 -1.77 -0.16 -8.47
CA LEU A 160 -0.89 -1.23 -7.99
C LEU A 160 0.50 -1.12 -8.64
N ASN A 161 0.55 -0.87 -9.95
CA ASN A 161 1.80 -0.64 -10.67
C ASN A 161 2.55 0.58 -10.12
N SER A 162 1.84 1.69 -9.88
CA SER A 162 2.41 2.88 -9.25
C SER A 162 2.98 2.61 -7.85
N ALA A 163 2.36 1.71 -7.07
CA ALA A 163 2.89 1.29 -5.77
C ALA A 163 4.16 0.42 -5.89
N TYR A 164 4.31 -0.36 -6.96
CA TYR A 164 5.55 -1.06 -7.28
C TYR A 164 6.66 -0.09 -7.67
N ASP A 165 6.39 0.85 -8.58
CA ASP A 165 7.36 1.89 -8.96
C ASP A 165 7.81 2.70 -7.74
N SER A 166 6.85 3.02 -6.86
CA SER A 166 7.13 3.72 -5.61
C SER A 166 8.03 2.91 -4.67
N SER A 167 7.85 1.59 -4.62
CA SER A 167 8.70 0.70 -3.81
C SER A 167 10.13 0.69 -4.34
N TRP A 168 10.31 0.68 -5.66
CA TRP A 168 11.64 0.76 -6.28
C TRP A 168 12.31 2.10 -6.00
N GLN A 169 11.60 3.21 -6.22
CA GLN A 169 12.13 4.55 -5.97
C GLN A 169 12.52 4.75 -4.49
N ASN A 170 11.83 4.11 -3.54
CA ASN A 170 12.26 4.16 -2.13
C ASN A 170 13.67 3.56 -1.94
N LEU A 171 13.99 2.46 -2.64
CA LEU A 171 15.32 1.85 -2.58
C LEU A 171 16.37 2.75 -3.23
N GLU A 172 16.05 3.36 -4.37
CA GLU A 172 16.95 4.33 -5.03
C GLU A 172 17.21 5.56 -4.14
N TRP A 173 16.19 6.04 -3.41
CA TRP A 173 16.35 7.12 -2.46
C TRP A 173 17.24 6.74 -1.28
N LEU A 174 17.12 5.53 -0.74
CA LEU A 174 18.02 5.05 0.32
C LEU A 174 19.46 4.93 -0.17
N ASP A 175 19.68 4.47 -1.40
CA ASP A 175 20.99 4.43 -2.03
C ASP A 175 21.61 5.83 -2.19
N LYS A 176 20.82 6.80 -2.70
CA LYS A 176 21.23 8.23 -2.75
C LYS A 176 21.55 8.83 -1.39
N LEU A 177 20.96 8.29 -0.32
CA LEU A 177 21.22 8.67 1.06
C LEU A 177 22.28 7.77 1.71
N ASP A 178 23.11 7.06 0.95
CA ASP A 178 24.18 6.17 1.44
C ASP A 178 23.69 5.13 2.50
N VAL A 179 22.42 4.73 2.46
CA VAL A 179 21.84 3.67 3.31
C VAL A 179 21.28 2.56 2.41
N ARG A 180 22.07 2.17 1.41
CA ARG A 180 21.69 1.14 0.44
C ARG A 180 21.35 -0.17 1.14
N ASP A 181 20.24 -0.77 0.73
CA ASP A 181 19.76 -2.07 1.21
C ASP A 181 19.80 -3.08 0.05
N GLU A 182 20.94 -3.75 -0.09
CA GLU A 182 21.16 -4.71 -1.19
C GLU A 182 20.24 -5.94 -1.11
N GLU A 183 19.87 -6.35 0.10
CA GLU A 183 18.95 -7.46 0.32
C GLU A 183 17.55 -7.09 -0.17
N ALA A 184 17.03 -5.93 0.27
CA ALA A 184 15.73 -5.45 -0.17
C ALA A 184 15.68 -5.20 -1.70
N GLU A 185 16.76 -4.71 -2.32
CA GLU A 185 16.87 -4.61 -3.77
C GLU A 185 16.77 -5.98 -4.48
N ALA A 186 17.47 -6.99 -3.97
CA ALA A 186 17.46 -8.33 -4.55
C ALA A 186 16.08 -8.98 -4.41
N GLU A 187 15.46 -8.88 -3.23
CA GLU A 187 14.11 -9.36 -2.98
C GLU A 187 13.08 -8.68 -3.89
N PHE A 188 13.18 -7.35 -4.05
CA PHE A 188 12.27 -6.62 -4.92
C PHE A 188 12.40 -7.05 -6.38
N LYS A 189 13.64 -7.21 -6.89
CA LYS A 189 13.89 -7.72 -8.25
C LYS A 189 13.29 -9.11 -8.45
N LEU A 190 13.45 -10.02 -7.48
CA LEU A 190 12.84 -11.35 -7.52
C LEU A 190 11.31 -11.28 -7.52
N LEU A 191 10.72 -10.41 -6.71
CA LEU A 191 9.29 -10.20 -6.65
C LEU A 191 8.73 -9.75 -8.00
N ILE A 192 9.32 -8.72 -8.61
CA ILE A 192 8.89 -8.21 -9.93
C ILE A 192 9.09 -9.26 -11.01
N GLY A 193 10.24 -9.95 -11.02
CA GLY A 193 10.50 -11.05 -11.96
C GLY A 193 9.46 -12.17 -11.87
N ASN A 194 9.07 -12.56 -10.65
CA ASN A 194 8.01 -13.55 -10.44
C ASN A 194 6.65 -13.06 -10.94
N LYS A 195 6.29 -11.79 -10.69
CA LYS A 195 5.02 -11.22 -11.19
C LYS A 195 4.98 -11.16 -12.71
N LEU A 196 6.05 -10.68 -13.35
CA LEU A 196 6.14 -10.66 -14.81
C LEU A 196 5.98 -12.06 -15.40
N ARG A 197 6.64 -13.06 -14.82
CA ARG A 197 6.52 -14.47 -15.25
C ARG A 197 5.09 -14.99 -15.12
N LEU A 198 4.42 -14.73 -14.00
CA LEU A 198 3.02 -15.13 -13.79
C LEU A 198 2.08 -14.44 -14.78
N THR A 199 2.26 -13.14 -15.02
CA THR A 199 1.48 -12.40 -16.01
C THR A 199 1.69 -12.94 -17.42
N SER A 200 2.94 -13.20 -17.82
CA SER A 200 3.24 -13.82 -19.12
C SER A 200 2.59 -15.20 -19.28
N ALA A 201 2.66 -16.05 -18.25
CA ALA A 201 2.02 -17.36 -18.25
C ALA A 201 0.50 -17.26 -18.38
N SER A 202 -0.13 -16.31 -17.68
CA SER A 202 -1.57 -16.04 -17.79
C SER A 202 -1.97 -15.61 -19.21
N ILE A 203 -1.20 -14.68 -19.81
CA ILE A 203 -1.44 -14.23 -21.19
C ILE A 203 -1.32 -15.40 -22.17
N GLU A 204 -0.29 -16.23 -22.03
CA GLU A 204 -0.11 -17.39 -22.90
C GLU A 204 -1.29 -18.37 -22.79
N TYR A 205 -1.70 -18.69 -21.56
CA TYR A 205 -2.82 -19.57 -21.28
C TYR A 205 -4.14 -19.04 -21.88
N PHE A 206 -4.48 -17.77 -21.66
CA PHE A 206 -5.68 -17.17 -22.25
C PHE A 206 -5.60 -17.10 -23.78
N GLY A 207 -4.42 -16.81 -24.34
CA GLY A 207 -4.20 -16.84 -25.78
C GLY A 207 -4.35 -18.24 -26.39
N GLN A 208 -4.00 -19.30 -25.67
CA GLN A 208 -4.28 -20.68 -26.08
C GLN A 208 -5.78 -21.01 -26.03
N GLN A 209 -6.48 -20.55 -24.99
CA GLN A 209 -7.94 -20.75 -24.88
C GLN A 209 -8.70 -20.05 -26.01
N ALA A 210 -8.40 -18.78 -26.30
CA ALA A 210 -9.05 -18.03 -27.38
C ALA A 210 -8.86 -18.72 -28.74
N ARG A 211 -7.64 -19.22 -29.02
CA ARG A 211 -7.33 -19.99 -30.25
C ARG A 211 -8.10 -21.32 -30.32
N ARG A 212 -8.37 -21.97 -29.20
CA ARG A 212 -9.17 -23.22 -29.16
C ARG A 212 -10.66 -22.95 -29.35
N SER A 213 -11.18 -21.86 -28.78
CA SER A 213 -12.59 -21.45 -28.93
C SER A 213 -12.91 -21.00 -30.36
N ALA A 214 -11.98 -20.34 -31.06
CA ALA A 214 -12.15 -19.91 -32.46
C ALA A 214 -12.05 -21.03 -33.50
N ARG A 215 -11.68 -22.26 -33.10
CA ARG A 215 -11.62 -23.45 -33.97
C ARG A 215 -12.85 -24.36 -33.86
N LYS A 216 -13.81 -24.02 -32.99
CA LYS A 216 -15.12 -24.67 -32.90
C LYS A 216 -16.15 -23.85 -33.67
#